data_AF-A0A2R9SXG1-F1
#
_entry.id   AF-A0A2R9SXG1-F1
#
_cell.length_a   1.000
_cell.length_b   1.000
_cell.length_c   1.000
_cell.angle_alpha   90.00
_cell.angle_beta   90.00
_cell.angle_gamma   90.00
#
_symmetry.space_group_name_H-M   'P 1'
#
loop_
_entity.id
_entity.type
_entity.pdbx_description
1 polymer ?
#
loop_
_entity_poly.entity_id
_entity_poly.type
_entity_poly.pdbx_seq_one_letter_code
_entity_poly.pdbx_strand_id
1 'polypeptide(L)'
;MAYTRGNLAVQERQKETQQQSAYLEKTKVIKRRSQLPQKEKLLYLLSVVFVVVVMGVIGMSHVHSYDLNRQIHDTDNKIVEAKRNINQLQVEKQTLETQVLEKAKELGYVPIEDDNTIHLSPVSGSTGTQDSDSGQND
;
A
#
# COMPACT_ATOMS: atom_id res chain seq x y z
N MET A 1 98.83 34.44 -14.81
CA MET A 1 98.77 34.65 -16.27
C MET A 1 97.33 34.99 -16.62
N ALA A 2 97.09 36.23 -17.04
CA ALA A 2 95.78 36.74 -17.41
C ALA A 2 95.69 36.76 -18.94
N TYR A 3 94.81 35.94 -19.51
CA TYR A 3 94.51 35.97 -20.94
C TYR A 3 93.41 36.99 -21.20
N THR A 4 93.89 38.18 -21.55
CA THR A 4 93.46 39.06 -22.63
C THR A 4 92.11 38.78 -23.31
N ARG A 5 91.14 39.64 -22.95
CA ARG A 5 90.06 40.25 -23.76
C ARG A 5 89.40 39.40 -24.87
N GLY A 6 88.13 39.06 -24.67
CA GLY A 6 87.18 38.68 -25.72
C GLY A 6 85.80 39.26 -25.42
N ASN A 7 85.29 40.08 -26.36
CA ASN A 7 84.00 40.78 -26.43
C ASN A 7 83.12 40.90 -25.17
N LEU A 8 83.14 42.10 -24.55
CA LEU A 8 82.16 42.49 -23.54
C LEU A 8 80.72 42.44 -24.07
N ALA A 9 80.50 42.70 -25.37
CA ALA A 9 79.19 42.64 -26.03
C ALA A 9 78.50 41.27 -25.94
N VAL A 10 79.24 40.18 -25.72
CA VAL A 10 78.67 38.83 -25.60
C VAL A 10 78.08 38.60 -24.21
N GLN A 11 78.64 39.20 -23.15
CA GLN A 11 78.13 39.06 -21.79
C GLN A 11 76.83 39.84 -21.58
N GLU A 12 76.67 41.00 -22.24
CA GLU A 12 75.45 41.81 -22.19
C GLU A 12 74.30 41.07 -22.87
N ARG A 13 74.54 40.50 -24.07
CA ARG A 13 73.59 39.64 -24.79
C ARG A 13 73.21 38.39 -23.98
N GLN A 14 74.14 37.79 -23.24
CA GLN A 14 73.86 36.63 -22.39
C GLN A 14 72.99 36.99 -21.17
N LYS A 15 73.22 38.17 -20.57
CA LYS A 15 72.37 38.70 -19.48
C LYS A 15 70.99 39.11 -19.98
N GLU A 16 70.89 39.71 -21.16
CA GLU A 16 69.61 40.03 -21.81
C GLU A 16 68.83 38.76 -22.19
N THR A 17 69.51 37.73 -22.71
CA THR A 17 68.90 36.43 -23.07
C THR A 17 68.46 35.65 -21.82
N GLN A 18 69.24 35.66 -20.73
CA GLN A 18 68.84 35.03 -19.46
C GLN A 18 67.72 35.77 -18.74
N GLN A 19 67.62 37.11 -18.89
CA GLN A 19 66.50 37.89 -18.36
C GLN A 19 65.22 37.72 -19.21
N GLN A 20 65.37 37.47 -20.52
CA GLN A 20 64.24 37.20 -21.42
C GLN A 20 63.70 35.75 -21.35
N SER A 21 64.51 34.78 -20.88
CA SER A 21 64.13 33.35 -20.90
C SER A 21 63.30 32.87 -19.70
N ALA A 22 62.79 33.76 -18.85
CA ALA A 22 61.94 33.38 -17.72
C ALA A 22 60.52 33.97 -17.78
N TYR A 23 60.04 34.34 -18.97
CA TYR A 23 58.61 34.61 -19.14
C TYR A 23 57.85 33.28 -19.21
N LEU A 24 57.57 32.73 -18.03
CA LEU A 24 56.59 31.66 -17.89
C LEU A 24 55.22 32.29 -18.19
N GLU A 25 54.65 31.95 -19.34
CA GLU A 25 53.26 32.26 -19.67
C GLU A 25 52.35 31.62 -18.62
N LYS A 26 52.06 32.36 -17.54
CA LYS A 26 51.09 31.93 -16.54
C LYS A 26 49.72 32.12 -17.16
N THR A 27 49.21 31.06 -17.79
CA THR A 27 47.81 31.01 -18.23
C THR A 27 46.92 31.31 -17.03
N LYS A 28 46.34 32.51 -17.00
CA LYS A 28 45.42 32.94 -15.96
C LYS A 28 44.18 32.07 -16.07
N VAL A 29 44.12 31.02 -15.25
CA VAL A 29 42.94 30.17 -15.15
C VAL A 29 41.83 31.03 -14.58
N ILE A 30 40.91 31.47 -15.43
CA ILE A 30 39.72 32.20 -14.99
C ILE A 30 38.87 31.18 -14.24
N LYS A 31 39.03 31.12 -12.91
CA LYS A 31 38.09 30.40 -12.06
C LYS A 31 36.76 31.13 -12.15
N ARG A 32 35.86 30.64 -13.00
CA ARG A 32 34.46 31.10 -13.03
C ARG A 32 33.88 30.88 -11.64
N ARG A 33 33.20 31.88 -11.08
CA ARG A 33 32.54 31.74 -9.77
C ARG A 33 31.59 30.55 -9.85
N SER A 34 31.83 29.52 -9.04
CA SER A 34 30.91 28.40 -8.88
C SER A 34 29.63 28.97 -8.28
N GLN A 35 28.62 29.14 -9.13
CA GLN A 35 27.29 29.53 -8.70
C GLN A 35 26.70 28.37 -7.90
N LEU A 36 26.71 28.53 -6.58
CA LEU A 36 26.14 27.66 -5.53
C LEU A 36 26.82 26.29 -5.36
N PRO A 37 27.12 25.88 -4.10
CA PRO A 37 27.67 24.56 -3.82
C PRO A 37 26.68 23.47 -4.25
N GLN A 38 27.19 22.39 -4.87
CA GLN A 38 26.34 21.36 -5.48
C GLN A 38 25.33 20.72 -4.52
N LYS A 39 25.61 20.74 -3.22
CA LYS A 39 24.74 20.23 -2.15
C LYS A 39 23.41 20.97 -2.06
N GLU A 40 23.42 22.30 -2.19
CA GLU A 40 22.18 23.11 -2.10
C GLU A 40 21.27 22.87 -3.30
N LYS A 41 21.85 22.72 -4.49
CA LYS A 41 21.10 22.42 -5.71
C LYS A 41 20.43 21.04 -5.66
N LEU A 42 21.07 20.07 -5.01
CA LEU A 42 20.55 18.72 -4.79
C LEU A 42 19.36 18.73 -3.81
N LEU A 43 19.46 19.49 -2.72
CA LEU A 43 18.35 19.66 -1.77
C LEU A 43 17.13 20.33 -2.43
N TYR A 44 17.35 21.31 -3.31
CA TYR A 44 16.28 21.93 -4.08
C TYR A 44 15.59 20.97 -5.05
N LEU A 45 16.35 20.10 -5.73
CA LEU A 45 15.74 19.09 -6.59
C LEU A 45 14.93 18.07 -5.77
N LEU A 46 15.43 17.66 -4.61
CA LEU A 46 14.73 16.74 -3.73
C LEU A 46 13.42 17.33 -3.21
N SER A 47 13.40 18.62 -2.81
CA SER A 47 12.18 19.26 -2.34
C SER A 47 11.11 19.36 -3.44
N VAL A 48 11.51 19.66 -4.68
CA VAL A 48 10.61 19.67 -5.84
C VAL A 48 10.02 18.28 -6.08
N VAL A 49 10.85 17.23 -6.08
CA VAL A 49 10.38 15.85 -6.25
C VAL A 49 9.43 15.45 -5.12
N PHE A 50 9.76 15.81 -3.88
CA PHE A 50 8.92 15.52 -2.73
C PHE A 50 7.52 16.14 -2.87
N VAL A 51 7.44 17.40 -3.29
CA VAL A 51 6.15 18.07 -3.52
C VAL A 51 5.34 17.38 -4.63
N VAL A 52 5.99 17.00 -5.73
CA VAL A 52 5.33 16.28 -6.84
C VAL A 52 4.80 14.92 -6.39
N VAL A 53 5.57 14.17 -5.60
CA VAL A 53 5.14 12.88 -5.05
C VAL A 53 3.94 13.05 -4.12
N VAL A 54 3.98 14.03 -3.21
CA VAL A 54 2.85 14.31 -2.31
C VAL A 54 1.59 14.66 -3.10
N MET A 55 1.69 15.53 -4.12
CA MET A 55 0.56 15.83 -5.00
C MET A 55 0.05 14.60 -5.76
N GLY A 56 0.95 13.75 -6.25
CA GLY A 56 0.58 12.51 -6.94
C GLY A 56 -0.15 11.52 -6.04
N VAL A 57 0.31 11.34 -4.80
CA VAL A 57 -0.32 10.45 -3.81
C VAL A 57 -1.72 10.96 -3.45
N ILE A 58 -1.88 12.26 -3.20
CA ILE A 58 -3.20 12.85 -2.93
C ILE A 58 -4.15 12.60 -4.11
N GLY A 59 -3.69 12.82 -5.34
CA GLY A 59 -4.48 12.55 -6.54
C GLY A 59 -4.93 11.08 -6.67
N MET A 60 -4.05 10.12 -6.38
CA MET A 60 -4.38 8.69 -6.45
C MET A 60 -5.37 8.26 -5.34
N SER A 61 -5.25 8.82 -4.14
CA SER A 61 -6.21 8.56 -3.05
C SER A 61 -7.64 8.94 -3.41
N HIS A 62 -7.84 9.98 -4.23
CA HIS A 62 -9.18 10.38 -4.69
C HIS A 62 -9.82 9.35 -5.63
N VAL A 63 -9.04 8.60 -6.41
CA VAL A 63 -9.57 7.55 -7.29
C VAL A 63 -10.01 6.33 -6.49
N HIS A 64 -9.26 5.97 -5.45
CA HIS A 64 -9.57 4.82 -4.59
C HIS A 64 -10.91 4.99 -3.86
N SER A 65 -11.25 6.20 -3.41
CA SER A 65 -12.55 6.48 -2.79
C SER A 65 -13.75 6.19 -3.70
N TYR A 66 -13.58 6.23 -5.02
CA TYR A 66 -14.69 5.98 -5.95
C TYR A 66 -15.06 4.49 -6.03
N ASP A 67 -14.04 3.63 -6.05
CA ASP A 67 -14.22 2.18 -6.04
C ASP A 67 -14.85 1.71 -4.72
N LEU A 68 -14.42 2.32 -3.60
CA LEU A 68 -14.99 2.05 -2.29
C LEU A 68 -16.47 2.43 -2.21
N ASN A 69 -16.85 3.60 -2.73
CA ASN A 69 -18.25 4.04 -2.71
C ASN A 69 -19.15 3.11 -3.54
N ARG A 70 -18.65 2.61 -4.67
CA ARG A 70 -19.39 1.65 -5.50
C ARG A 70 -19.57 0.30 -4.80
N GLN A 71 -18.52 -0.19 -4.12
CA GLN A 71 -18.61 -1.41 -3.32
C GLN A 71 -19.61 -1.28 -2.16
N ILE A 72 -19.71 -0.11 -1.54
CA ILE A 72 -20.71 0.17 -0.50
C ILE A 72 -22.12 0.04 -1.09
N HIS A 73 -22.39 0.69 -2.23
CA HIS A 73 -23.70 0.59 -2.89
C HIS A 73 -24.07 -0.84 -3.32
N ASP A 74 -23.12 -1.59 -3.88
CA ASP A 74 -23.36 -2.98 -4.26
C ASP A 74 -23.61 -3.87 -3.03
N THR A 75 -22.92 -3.61 -1.92
CA THR A 75 -23.11 -4.33 -0.66
C THR A 75 -24.45 -4.01 -0.02
N ASP A 76 -24.88 -2.74 -0.01
CA ASP A 76 -26.18 -2.32 0.49
C ASP A 76 -27.33 -2.98 -0.28
N ASN A 77 -27.21 -3.04 -1.61
CA ASN A 77 -28.20 -3.72 -2.45
C ASN A 77 -28.32 -5.21 -2.10
N LYS A 78 -27.18 -5.90 -1.91
CA LYS A 78 -27.16 -7.31 -1.47
C LYS A 78 -27.78 -7.48 -0.09
N ILE A 79 -27.54 -6.55 0.85
CA ILE A 79 -28.16 -6.58 2.18
C ILE A 79 -29.69 -6.45 2.07
N VAL A 80 -30.18 -5.53 1.24
CA VAL A 80 -31.62 -5.36 1.02
C VAL A 80 -32.25 -6.62 0.42
N GLU A 81 -31.60 -7.23 -0.55
CA GLU A 81 -32.05 -8.49 -1.15
C GLU A 81 -32.09 -9.64 -0.13
N ALA A 82 -31.00 -9.82 0.64
CA ALA A 82 -30.93 -10.83 1.69
C ALA A 82 -32.03 -10.63 2.75
N LYS A 83 -32.30 -9.39 3.15
CA LYS A 83 -33.40 -9.08 4.07
C LYS A 83 -34.77 -9.42 3.49
N ARG A 84 -35.00 -9.21 2.19
CA ARG A 84 -36.26 -9.62 1.54
C ARG A 84 -36.43 -11.13 1.57
N ASN A 85 -35.39 -11.88 1.21
CA ASN A 85 -35.41 -13.35 1.25
C ASN A 85 -35.68 -13.88 2.67
N ILE A 86 -35.04 -13.29 3.69
CA ILE A 86 -35.27 -13.66 5.10
C ILE A 86 -36.72 -13.37 5.52
N ASN A 87 -37.28 -12.22 5.12
CA ASN A 87 -38.68 -11.91 5.42
C ASN A 87 -39.63 -12.88 4.72
N GLN A 88 -39.37 -13.23 3.45
CA GLN A 88 -40.17 -14.20 2.72
C GLN A 88 -40.13 -15.57 3.40
N LEU A 89 -38.94 -16.06 3.78
CA LEU A 89 -38.79 -17.32 4.51
C LEU A 89 -39.54 -17.31 5.85
N GLN A 90 -39.54 -16.20 6.58
CA GLN A 90 -40.28 -16.08 7.83
C GLN A 90 -41.80 -16.16 7.61
N VAL A 91 -42.30 -15.51 6.55
CA VAL A 91 -43.72 -15.59 6.18
C VAL A 91 -44.10 -16.99 5.74
N GLU A 92 -43.27 -17.64 4.92
CA GLU A 92 -43.49 -19.03 4.50
C GLU A 92 -43.50 -19.98 5.70
N LYS A 93 -42.56 -19.83 6.63
CA LYS A 93 -42.51 -20.62 7.88
C LYS A 93 -43.79 -20.46 8.69
N GLN A 94 -44.23 -19.22 8.92
CA GLN A 94 -45.45 -18.94 9.68
C GLN A 94 -46.68 -19.52 8.98
N THR A 95 -46.75 -19.41 7.65
CA THR A 95 -47.83 -19.96 6.84
C THR A 95 -47.84 -21.49 6.89
N LEU A 96 -46.66 -22.12 6.92
CA LEU A 96 -46.55 -23.57 7.03
C LEU A 96 -46.95 -24.06 8.43
N GLU A 97 -46.56 -23.35 9.49
CA GLU A 97 -46.98 -23.66 10.86
C GLU A 97 -48.51 -23.64 10.99
N THR A 98 -49.19 -22.64 10.42
CA THR A 98 -50.66 -22.57 10.45
C THR A 98 -51.30 -23.67 9.60
N GLN A 99 -50.79 -23.93 8.40
CA GLN A 99 -51.31 -24.98 7.53
C GLN A 99 -51.12 -26.38 8.11
N VAL A 100 -49.99 -26.65 8.78
CA VAL A 100 -49.73 -27.94 9.43
C VAL A 100 -50.74 -28.19 10.55
N LEU A 101 -51.05 -27.18 11.37
CA LEU A 101 -52.08 -27.27 12.40
C LEU A 101 -53.48 -27.54 11.81
N GLU A 102 -53.83 -26.88 10.71
CA GLU A 102 -55.11 -27.08 10.02
C GLU A 102 -55.22 -28.47 9.40
N LYS A 103 -54.18 -28.91 8.67
CA LYS A 103 -54.12 -30.25 8.06
C LYS A 103 -54.10 -31.36 9.11
N ALA A 104 -53.42 -31.17 10.24
CA ALA A 104 -53.43 -32.11 11.34
C ALA A 104 -54.84 -32.31 11.91
N LYS A 105 -55.62 -31.23 12.06
CA LYS A 105 -57.03 -31.29 12.49
C LYS A 105 -57.92 -31.99 11.45
N GLU A 106 -57.75 -31.69 10.16
CA GLU A 106 -58.49 -32.36 9.07
C GLU A 106 -58.25 -33.87 9.05
N LEU A 107 -57.01 -34.30 9.33
CA LEU A 107 -56.62 -35.70 9.37
C LEU A 107 -57.00 -36.41 10.69
N GLY A 108 -57.65 -35.70 11.62
CA GLY A 108 -58.14 -36.25 12.89
C GLY A 108 -57.08 -36.37 13.98
N TYR A 109 -55.93 -35.71 13.84
CA TYR A 109 -54.93 -35.63 14.91
C TYR A 109 -55.36 -34.60 15.97
N VAL A 110 -55.30 -35.00 17.24
CA VAL A 110 -55.65 -34.15 18.39
C VAL A 110 -54.36 -33.56 18.97
N PRO A 111 -54.30 -32.24 19.27
CA PRO A 111 -53.15 -31.68 19.98
C PRO A 111 -53.01 -32.35 21.34
N ILE A 112 -51.81 -32.82 21.67
CA ILE A 112 -51.51 -33.44 22.95
C ILE A 112 -51.58 -32.32 24.01
N GLU A 113 -52.60 -32.34 24.85
CA GLU A 113 -52.62 -31.56 26.09
C GLU A 113 -51.61 -32.15 27.07
N ASP A 114 -50.93 -31.27 27.83
CA ASP A 114 -49.69 -31.52 28.57
C ASP A 114 -49.69 -32.75 29.51
N ASP A 115 -50.86 -33.30 29.82
CA ASP A 115 -51.05 -34.47 30.72
C ASP A 115 -50.77 -35.84 30.04
N ASN A 116 -50.65 -35.91 28.71
CA ASN A 116 -50.42 -37.17 27.97
C ASN A 116 -49.11 -37.19 27.16
N THR A 117 -48.06 -36.55 27.66
CA THR A 117 -46.73 -36.61 27.03
C THR A 117 -46.10 -37.99 27.25
N ILE A 118 -46.00 -38.80 26.18
CA ILE A 118 -45.26 -40.07 26.22
C ILE A 118 -43.77 -39.76 26.32
N HIS A 119 -43.22 -39.77 27.53
CA HIS A 119 -41.80 -39.64 27.77
C HIS A 119 -41.08 -40.94 27.38
N LEU A 120 -40.47 -40.96 26.19
CA LEU A 120 -39.52 -41.99 25.81
C LEU A 120 -38.20 -41.70 26.54
N SER A 121 -37.79 -42.57 27.46
CA SER A 121 -36.43 -42.53 28.00
C SER A 121 -35.45 -42.80 26.85
N PRO A 122 -34.37 -42.01 26.69
CA PRO A 122 -33.38 -42.30 25.67
C PRO A 122 -32.79 -43.68 25.95
N VAL A 123 -32.93 -44.60 24.99
CA VAL A 123 -32.22 -45.87 25.06
C VAL A 123 -30.73 -45.56 25.06
N SER A 124 -30.05 -45.85 26.18
CA SER A 124 -28.59 -45.91 26.23
C SER A 124 -28.14 -47.07 25.35
N GLY A 125 -28.14 -46.83 24.04
CA GLY A 125 -27.60 -47.70 23.01
C GLY A 125 -26.26 -47.15 22.56
N SER A 126 -25.19 -47.80 23.00
CA SER A 126 -23.83 -47.59 22.51
C SER A 126 -23.78 -47.57 20.99
N THR A 127 -23.38 -46.44 20.40
CA THR A 127 -22.69 -46.48 19.10
C THR A 127 -21.65 -45.40 19.12
N GLY A 128 -20.39 -45.82 19.22
CA GLY A 128 -19.26 -44.92 19.10
C GLY A 128 -19.24 -44.26 17.73
N THR A 129 -18.98 -42.96 17.70
CA THR A 129 -18.16 -42.37 16.67
C THR A 129 -17.23 -41.40 17.37
N GLN A 130 -15.98 -41.82 17.31
CA GLN A 130 -14.78 -41.25 17.88
C GLN A 130 -14.53 -39.87 17.26
N ASP A 131 -14.71 -38.81 18.05
CA ASP A 131 -14.19 -37.49 17.70
C ASP A 131 -12.66 -37.56 17.74
N SER A 132 -12.08 -37.69 16.56
CA SER A 132 -10.68 -37.44 16.28
C SER A 132 -10.64 -36.53 15.06
N ASP A 133 -10.65 -35.21 15.27
CA ASP A 133 -9.84 -34.35 14.41
C ASP A 133 -9.38 -33.08 15.12
N SER A 134 -8.06 -33.07 15.28
CA SER A 134 -7.14 -31.95 15.36
C SER A 134 -7.49 -30.72 14.49
N GLY A 135 -7.30 -29.52 15.03
CA GLY A 135 -7.39 -28.28 14.25
C GLY A 135 -7.12 -27.01 15.04
N GLN A 136 -6.06 -26.99 15.85
CA GLN A 136 -5.53 -25.75 16.43
C GLN A 136 -4.67 -25.08 15.36
N ASN A 137 -5.24 -24.09 14.68
CA ASN A 137 -4.56 -23.29 13.66
C ASN A 137 -3.80 -22.12 14.32
N ASP A 138 -2.64 -21.83 13.73
CA ASP A 138 -1.70 -20.73 14.03
C ASP A 138 -2.32 -19.33 14.16
#